data_AF-A0A5E4JVI9-F1
#
_entry.id   AF-A0A5E4JVI9-F1
#
_cell.length_a   1.000
_cell.length_b   1.000
_cell.length_c   1.000
_cell.angle_alpha   90.00
_cell.angle_beta   90.00
_cell.angle_gamma   90.00
#
_symmetry.space_group_name_H-M   'P 1'
#
loop_
_entity.id
_entity.type
_entity.pdbx_description
1 polymer ?
#
loop_
_entity_poly.entity_id
_entity_poly.type
_entity_poly.pdbx_seq_one_letter_code
_entity_poly.pdbx_strand_id
1 'polypeptide(L)'
;MNEANVGVWTMMGPADAREAHTKGRITTLIYLSKEGDTKAEDRLLHEFTPTIEMLAKDMRNRNNPDADLEQAIEAGKEAFRRALRNYDYKTPFEAHMKLQVIYDMSRFLTQ
;
A
#
# COMPACT_ATOMS: atom_id res chain seq x y z
N MET A 1 -23.59 -27.03 -33.79
CA MET A 1 -22.21 -27.42 -33.42
C MET A 1 -21.55 -26.19 -32.84
N ASN A 2 -21.39 -26.13 -31.52
CA ASN A 2 -20.95 -24.92 -30.83
C ASN A 2 -20.07 -25.34 -29.63
N GLU A 3 -18.80 -25.63 -29.87
CA GLU A 3 -17.83 -25.97 -28.82
C GLU A 3 -16.45 -25.41 -29.18
N ALA A 4 -16.23 -24.13 -28.86
CA ALA A 4 -14.89 -23.56 -28.80
C ALA A 4 -14.90 -22.25 -28.02
N ASN A 5 -15.19 -22.28 -26.71
CA ASN A 5 -14.81 -21.17 -25.84
C ASN A 5 -14.72 -21.47 -24.33
N VAL A 6 -14.23 -22.66 -23.93
CA VAL A 6 -14.08 -23.03 -22.51
C VAL A 6 -12.60 -23.23 -22.11
N GLY A 7 -11.67 -22.65 -22.88
CA GLY A 7 -10.25 -23.03 -22.84
C GLY A 7 -9.27 -22.08 -22.17
N VAL A 8 -9.71 -21.02 -21.46
CA VAL A 8 -8.75 -20.00 -20.93
C VAL A 8 -8.87 -19.75 -19.42
N TRP A 9 -9.91 -20.26 -18.74
CA TRP A 9 -10.15 -19.95 -17.32
C TRP A 9 -9.67 -21.02 -16.31
N THR A 10 -9.07 -22.12 -16.76
CA THR A 10 -8.88 -23.33 -15.93
C THR A 10 -7.45 -23.52 -15.38
N MET A 11 -6.56 -22.54 -15.43
CA MET A 11 -5.15 -22.70 -14.97
C MET A 11 -4.72 -21.79 -13.81
N MET A 12 -5.60 -21.02 -13.18
CA MET A 12 -5.24 -20.29 -11.95
C MET A 12 -5.73 -21.07 -10.73
N GLY A 13 -4.80 -21.39 -9.81
CA GLY A 13 -5.18 -21.89 -8.50
C GLY A 13 -6.02 -20.84 -7.76
N PRO A 14 -6.87 -21.25 -6.80
CA PRO A 14 -7.70 -20.32 -6.04
C PRO A 14 -6.90 -19.24 -5.30
N ALA A 15 -5.65 -19.53 -4.93
CA ALA A 15 -4.71 -18.54 -4.37
C ALA A 15 -4.29 -17.49 -5.40
N ASP A 16 -3.91 -17.89 -6.62
CA ASP A 16 -3.48 -16.99 -7.69
C ASP A 16 -4.63 -16.09 -8.16
N ALA A 17 -5.83 -16.66 -8.27
CA ALA A 17 -7.04 -15.89 -8.60
C ALA A 17 -7.36 -14.85 -7.53
N ARG A 18 -7.21 -15.19 -6.25
CA ARG A 18 -7.41 -14.27 -5.13
C ARG A 18 -6.37 -13.15 -5.13
N GLU A 19 -5.11 -13.47 -5.42
CA GLU A 19 -4.03 -12.50 -5.53
C GLU A 19 -4.26 -11.53 -6.70
N ALA A 20 -4.61 -12.05 -7.89
CA ALA A 20 -4.92 -11.24 -9.06
C ALA A 20 -6.13 -10.31 -8.81
N HIS A 21 -7.19 -10.82 -8.17
CA HIS A 21 -8.34 -10.01 -7.78
C HIS A 21 -7.95 -8.91 -6.78
N THR A 22 -7.08 -9.23 -5.82
CA THR A 22 -6.59 -8.26 -4.85
C THR A 22 -5.76 -7.16 -5.53
N LYS A 23 -4.82 -7.53 -6.42
CA LYS A 23 -4.02 -6.58 -7.20
C LYS A 23 -4.88 -5.70 -8.10
N GLY A 24 -5.89 -6.28 -8.76
CA GLY A 24 -6.87 -5.55 -9.55
C GLY A 24 -7.64 -4.52 -8.71
N ARG A 25 -8.13 -4.92 -7.53
CA ARG A 25 -8.82 -4.04 -6.58
C ARG A 25 -7.94 -2.87 -6.13
N ILE A 26 -6.69 -3.13 -5.74
CA ILE A 26 -5.76 -2.09 -5.30
C ILE A 26 -5.46 -1.10 -6.43
N THR A 27 -5.23 -1.60 -7.65
CA THR A 27 -4.98 -0.74 -8.81
C THR A 27 -6.16 0.19 -9.08
N THR A 28 -7.39 -0.33 -9.03
CA THR A 28 -8.61 0.47 -9.18
C THR A 28 -8.73 1.54 -8.10
N LEU A 29 -8.47 1.18 -6.84
CA LEU A 29 -8.54 2.16 -5.74
C LEU A 29 -7.48 3.25 -5.87
N ILE A 30 -6.27 2.93 -6.34
CA ILE A 30 -5.21 3.92 -6.59
C ILE A 30 -5.66 4.90 -7.66
N TYR A 31 -6.20 4.41 -8.76
CA TYR A 31 -6.73 5.26 -9.82
C TYR A 31 -7.81 6.22 -9.29
N LEU A 32 -8.83 5.68 -8.61
CA LEU A 32 -9.93 6.48 -8.05
C LEU A 32 -9.44 7.52 -7.04
N SER A 33 -8.50 7.15 -6.17
CA SER A 33 -7.91 8.09 -5.22
C SER A 33 -7.19 9.24 -5.92
N LYS A 34 -6.46 8.98 -7.01
CA LYS A 34 -5.79 10.04 -7.79
C LYS A 34 -6.79 10.95 -8.51
N GLU A 35 -7.98 10.47 -8.83
CA GLU A 35 -9.10 11.27 -9.35
C GLU A 35 -9.83 12.09 -8.26
N GLY A 36 -9.39 11.99 -7.00
CA GLY A 36 -9.95 12.73 -5.87
C GLY A 36 -11.03 11.99 -5.08
N ASP A 37 -11.23 10.68 -5.31
CA ASP A 37 -12.12 9.86 -4.50
C ASP A 37 -11.50 9.61 -3.11
N THR A 38 -11.94 10.38 -2.13
CA THR A 38 -11.49 10.27 -0.73
C THR A 38 -11.83 8.92 -0.11
N LYS A 39 -12.92 8.27 -0.52
CA LYS A 39 -13.26 6.93 -0.01
C LYS A 39 -12.31 5.88 -0.55
N ALA A 40 -11.80 6.06 -1.77
CA ALA A 40 -10.78 5.18 -2.31
C ALA A 40 -9.44 5.36 -1.58
N GLU A 41 -9.06 6.59 -1.26
CA GLU A 41 -7.90 6.88 -0.40
C GLU A 41 -8.05 6.23 0.97
N ASP A 42 -9.18 6.42 1.65
CA ASP A 42 -9.45 5.85 2.97
C ASP A 42 -9.39 4.31 2.97
N ARG A 43 -9.92 3.69 1.91
CA ARG A 43 -9.86 2.23 1.74
C ARG A 43 -8.44 1.74 1.54
N LEU A 44 -7.63 2.45 0.75
CA LEU A 44 -6.22 2.12 0.58
C LEU A 44 -5.45 2.30 1.88
N LEU A 45 -5.67 3.40 2.59
CA LEU A 45 -5.05 3.64 3.87
C LEU A 45 -5.39 2.52 4.85
N HIS A 46 -6.67 2.17 4.97
CA HIS A 46 -7.12 1.06 5.81
C HIS A 46 -6.45 -0.27 5.45
N GLU A 47 -6.32 -0.60 4.15
CA GLU A 47 -5.64 -1.81 3.69
C GLU A 47 -4.16 -1.83 4.09
N PHE A 48 -3.47 -0.69 4.00
CA PHE A 48 -2.03 -0.60 4.26
C PHE A 48 -1.67 -0.23 5.70
N THR A 49 -2.64 0.15 6.54
CA THR A 49 -2.43 0.46 7.97
C THR A 49 -1.59 -0.60 8.69
N PRO A 50 -1.86 -1.92 8.58
CA PRO A 50 -1.03 -2.92 9.26
C PRO A 50 0.44 -2.89 8.83
N THR A 51 0.71 -2.61 7.55
CA THR A 51 2.08 -2.46 7.04
C THR A 51 2.73 -1.20 7.59
N ILE A 52 1.99 -0.09 7.63
CA ILE A 52 2.46 1.19 8.17
C ILE A 52 2.80 1.06 9.65
N GLU A 53 1.94 0.43 10.45
CA GLU A 53 2.17 0.19 11.89
C GLU A 53 3.41 -0.68 12.14
N MET A 54 3.58 -1.75 11.34
CA MET A 54 4.76 -2.61 11.43
C MET A 54 6.04 -1.82 11.12
N LEU A 55 6.05 -1.06 10.01
CA LEU A 55 7.19 -0.20 9.65
C LEU A 55 7.44 0.85 10.72
N ALA A 56 6.40 1.47 11.27
CA ALA A 56 6.53 2.50 12.27
C ALA A 56 7.19 1.98 13.55
N LYS A 57 6.75 0.82 14.02
CA LYS A 57 7.35 0.14 15.18
C LYS A 57 8.81 -0.23 14.92
N ASP A 58 9.12 -0.81 13.76
CA ASP A 58 10.49 -1.21 13.41
C ASP A 58 11.42 0.01 13.31
N MET A 59 10.99 1.07 12.63
CA MET A 59 11.75 2.30 12.47
C MET A 59 11.98 3.03 13.80
N ARG A 60 10.94 3.12 14.65
CA ARG A 60 11.05 3.68 16.00
C ARG A 60 12.10 2.94 16.81
N ASN A 61 11.99 1.61 16.89
CA ASN A 61 12.92 0.79 17.67
C ASN A 61 14.38 0.88 17.19
N ARG A 62 14.60 1.17 15.90
CA ARG A 62 15.96 1.29 15.33
C ARG A 62 16.56 2.67 15.52
N ASN A 63 15.78 3.73 15.34
CA ASN A 63 16.29 5.09 15.24
C ASN A 63 16.05 5.93 16.49
N ASN A 64 14.93 5.71 17.18
CA ASN A 64 14.57 6.44 18.40
C ASN A 64 13.56 5.62 19.23
N PRO A 65 14.03 4.67 20.06
CA PRO A 65 13.17 3.77 20.82
C PRO A 65 12.19 4.48 21.77
N ASP A 66 12.57 5.67 22.23
CA ASP A 66 11.84 6.51 23.19
C ASP A 66 10.80 7.41 22.51
N ALA A 67 10.80 7.49 21.17
CA ALA A 67 9.79 8.25 20.44
C ALA A 67 8.38 7.68 20.66
N ASP A 68 7.38 8.56 20.62
CA ASP A 68 5.98 8.17 20.72
C ASP A 68 5.56 7.32 19.50
N LEU A 69 5.02 6.12 19.77
CA LEU A 69 4.62 5.21 18.69
C LEU A 69 3.42 5.71 17.90
N GLU A 70 2.44 6.37 18.54
CA GLU A 70 1.27 6.90 17.85
C GLU A 70 1.70 8.02 16.89
N GLN A 71 2.60 8.90 17.31
CA GLN A 71 3.17 9.93 16.44
C GLN A 71 3.95 9.32 15.26
N ALA A 72 4.71 8.25 15.51
CA ALA A 72 5.43 7.53 14.45
C ALA A 72 4.47 6.88 13.44
N ILE A 73 3.34 6.34 13.91
CA ILE A 73 2.29 5.77 13.05
C ILE A 73 1.63 6.87 12.22
N GLU A 74 1.26 8.00 12.82
CA GLU A 74 0.66 9.13 12.08
C GLU A 74 1.62 9.70 11.04
N ALA A 75 2.91 9.83 11.37
CA ALA A 75 3.94 10.20 10.39
C ALA A 75 4.01 9.20 9.22
N GLY A 76 3.88 7.90 9.51
CA GLY A 76 3.81 6.84 8.50
C GLY A 76 2.57 6.94 7.61
N LYS A 77 1.39 7.26 8.17
CA LYS A 77 0.16 7.48 7.39
C LYS A 77 0.28 8.69 6.46
N GLU A 78 0.89 9.78 6.93
CA GLU A 78 1.16 10.94 6.09
C GLU A 78 2.16 10.63 4.96
N ALA A 79 3.18 9.82 5.24
CA ALA A 79 4.11 9.35 4.23
C ALA A 79 3.43 8.45 3.20
N PHE A 80 2.51 7.58 3.63
CA PHE A 80 1.66 6.80 2.74
C PHE A 80 0.84 7.70 1.79
N ARG A 81 0.17 8.72 2.32
CA ARG A 81 -0.60 9.67 1.51
C ARG A 81 0.27 10.39 0.48
N ARG A 82 1.51 10.77 0.85
CA ARG A 82 2.49 11.32 -0.09
C ARG A 82 2.87 10.32 -1.18
N ALA A 83 3.13 9.06 -0.81
CA ALA A 83 3.44 8.01 -1.77
C ALA A 83 2.30 7.83 -2.79
N LEU A 84 1.05 7.81 -2.32
CA LEU A 84 -0.13 7.68 -3.18
C LEU A 84 -0.25 8.83 -4.18
N ARG A 85 -0.06 10.07 -3.72
CA ARG A 85 -0.07 11.25 -4.61
C ARG A 85 1.03 11.18 -5.67
N ASN A 86 2.24 10.79 -5.27
CA ASN A 86 3.43 10.80 -6.13
C ASN A 86 3.59 9.53 -6.99
N TYR A 87 2.76 8.52 -6.79
CA TYR A 87 2.88 7.25 -7.50
C TYR A 87 2.69 7.39 -9.02
N ASP A 88 3.65 6.90 -9.79
CA ASP A 88 3.71 7.06 -11.26
C ASP A 88 3.56 5.73 -12.03
N TYR A 89 3.15 4.65 -11.35
CA TYR A 89 2.93 3.31 -11.91
C TYR A 89 4.18 2.61 -12.48
N LYS A 90 5.40 3.16 -12.33
CA LYS A 90 6.62 2.52 -12.87
C LYS A 90 7.11 1.33 -12.06
N THR A 91 6.75 1.30 -10.78
CA THR A 91 7.12 0.23 -9.83
C THR A 91 5.88 -0.25 -9.11
N PRO A 92 5.84 -1.48 -8.56
CA PRO A 92 4.72 -1.91 -7.73
C PRO A 92 4.42 -0.92 -6.59
N PHE A 93 3.15 -0.54 -6.43
CA PHE A 93 2.74 0.46 -5.44
C PHE A 93 3.22 0.14 -4.03
N GLU A 94 3.11 -1.11 -3.61
CA GLU A 94 3.54 -1.53 -2.28
C GLU A 94 5.04 -1.26 -2.04
N ALA A 95 5.89 -1.51 -3.03
CA ALA A 95 7.32 -1.22 -2.92
C ALA A 95 7.60 0.29 -2.86
N HIS A 96 6.95 1.07 -3.73
CA HIS A 96 7.05 2.53 -3.73
C HIS A 96 6.60 3.12 -2.38
N MET A 97 5.45 2.67 -1.89
CA MET A 97 4.88 3.10 -0.61
C MET A 97 5.80 2.77 0.56
N LYS A 98 6.30 1.53 0.66
CA LYS A 98 7.20 1.13 1.74
C LYS A 98 8.47 1.99 1.76
N LEU A 99 9.07 2.24 0.60
CA LEU A 99 10.26 3.09 0.49
C LEU A 99 9.98 4.52 0.95
N GLN A 100 8.86 5.11 0.53
CA GLN A 100 8.47 6.46 0.93
C GLN A 100 8.20 6.55 2.45
N VAL A 101 7.47 5.57 3.00
CA VAL A 101 7.19 5.49 4.45
C VAL A 101 8.49 5.38 5.24
N ILE A 102 9.37 4.43 4.89
CA ILE A 102 10.66 4.27 5.56
C ILE A 102 11.50 5.54 5.48
N TYR A 103 11.58 6.17 4.30
CA TYR A 103 12.37 7.40 4.11
C TYR A 103 11.87 8.55 4.98
N ASP A 104 10.57 8.84 4.94
CA ASP A 104 10.00 9.94 5.73
C ASP A 104 10.06 9.66 7.23
N MET A 105 9.84 8.41 7.64
CA MET A 105 9.96 8.01 9.04
C MET A 105 11.39 8.09 9.57
N SER A 106 12.37 7.74 8.75
CA SER A 106 13.79 7.91 9.11
C SER A 106 14.06 9.37 9.44
N ARG A 107 13.57 10.29 8.61
CA ARG A 107 13.74 11.74 8.81
C ARG A 107 12.97 12.26 10.01
N PHE A 108 11.79 11.73 10.30
CA PHE A 108 10.98 12.13 11.44
C PHE A 108 11.63 11.73 12.77
N LEU A 109 12.15 10.52 12.87
CA LEU A 109 12.67 9.95 14.13
C LEU A 109 14.08 10.43 14.51
N THR A 110 14.80 11.05 13.59
CA THR A 110 16.17 11.54 13.81
C THR A 110 16.27 13.07 14.00
N GLN A 111 15.13 13.77 14.00
CA GLN A 111 15.05 15.21 14.32
C GLN A 111 15.01 15.42 15.83
#